data_AF-A0A920E996-F1
#
_entry.id   AF-A0A920E996-F1
#
_cell.length_a   1.000
_cell.length_b   1.000
_cell.length_c   1.000
_cell.angle_alpha   90.00
_cell.angle_beta   90.00
_cell.angle_gamma   90.00
#
_symmetry.space_group_name_H-M   'P 1'
#
loop_
_entity.id
_entity.type
_entity.pdbx_description
1 polymer ?
#
loop_
_entity_poly.entity_id
_entity_poly.type
_entity_poly.pdbx_seq_one_letter_code
_entity_poly.pdbx_strand_id
1 'polypeptide(L)' 'MISEHKGVRWFDDSKSTTPHSVTAALESLDNVLLIMGGRNKGLDLTVIAPMLNRVKEVIAIGRHLKK' A
#
# COMPACT_ATOMS: atom_id res chain seq x y z
N MET A 1 -2.61 10.69 8.14
CA MET A 1 -2.55 11.73 7.10
C MET A 1 -1.40 12.66 7.45
N ILE A 2 -0.52 12.98 6.50
CA ILE A 2 0.65 13.85 6.71
C ILE A 2 0.58 15.17 5.95
N SER A 3 -0.14 15.23 4.83
CA SER A 3 -0.25 16.43 4.01
C SER A 3 -1.44 16.36 3.06
N GLU A 4 -1.84 17.51 2.53
CA GLU A 4 -2.75 17.62 1.38
C GLU A 4 -2.13 18.57 0.36
N HIS A 5 -2.12 18.16 -0.91
CA HIS A 5 -1.63 19.00 -2.00
C HIS A 5 -2.50 18.80 -3.24
N LYS A 6 -3.00 19.89 -3.82
CA LYS A 6 -3.88 19.88 -5.01
C LYS A 6 -5.08 18.92 -4.88
N GLY A 7 -5.69 18.85 -3.69
CA GLY A 7 -6.81 17.96 -3.39
C GLY A 7 -6.44 16.48 -3.22
N VAL A 8 -5.15 16.14 -3.22
CA VAL A 8 -4.66 14.79 -2.94
C VAL A 8 -4.17 14.72 -1.49
N ARG A 9 -4.77 13.83 -0.71
CA ARG A 9 -4.38 13.55 0.68
C ARG A 9 -3.28 12.50 0.72
N TRP A 10 -2.21 12.79 1.45
CA TRP A 10 -1.04 11.93 1.62
C TRP A 10 -1.08 11.28 2.99
N PHE A 11 -0.88 9.96 3.02
CA PHE A 11 -0.81 9.16 4.25
C PHE A 11 0.55 8.46 4.26
N ASP A 12 1.36 8.76 5.27
CA ASP A 12 2.59 8.01 5.54
C ASP A 12 2.24 6.86 6.48
N ASP A 13 2.42 5.65 5.97
CA ASP A 13 2.27 4.41 6.72
C ASP A 13 3.57 3.59 6.73
N SER A 14 4.71 4.27 6.84
CA SER A 14 6.06 3.68 6.86
C SER A 14 6.31 2.66 7.99
N LYS A 15 5.41 2.55 8.97
CA LYS A 15 5.43 1.51 10.02
C LYS A 15 4.70 0.22 9.63
N SER A 16 3.85 0.24 8.59
CA SER A 16 3.18 -0.94 8.05
C SER A 16 4.14 -1.80 7.24
N THR A 17 4.95 -2.56 7.96
CA THR A 17 5.94 -3.48 7.40
C THR A 17 5.38 -4.88 7.12
N THR A 18 4.08 -5.10 7.36
CA THR A 18 3.38 -6.37 7.13
C THR A 18 2.13 -6.18 6.26
N PRO A 19 1.73 -7.19 5.47
CA PRO A 19 0.53 -7.12 4.63
C PRO A 19 -0.76 -6.83 5.43
N HIS A 20 -0.88 -7.33 6.67
CA HIS A 20 -2.06 -7.10 7.51
C HIS A 20 -2.21 -5.63 7.92
N SER A 21 -1.10 -4.95 8.18
CA SER A 21 -1.11 -3.53 8.52
C SER A 21 -1.56 -2.69 7.32
N VAL A 22 -1.16 -3.07 6.10
CA VAL A 22 -1.64 -2.45 4.86
C VAL A 22 -3.14 -2.66 4.68
N THR A 23 -3.65 -3.88 4.91
CA THR A 23 -5.10 -4.15 4.85
C THR A 23 -5.89 -3.26 5.81
N ALA A 24 -5.46 -3.15 7.07
CA ALA A 24 -6.13 -2.30 8.06
C ALA A 24 -6.13 -0.80 7.67
N ALA A 25 -5.04 -0.32 7.05
CA ALA A 25 -5.00 1.05 6.51
C ALA A 25 -6.02 1.22 5.36
N LEU A 26 -6.08 0.26 4.44
CA LEU A 26 -6.99 0.27 3.29
C LEU A 26 -8.47 0.13 3.68
N GLU A 27 -8.81 -0.46 4.82
CA GLU A 27 -10.20 -0.52 5.29
C GLU A 27 -10.80 0.87 5.56
N SER A 28 -9.95 1.84 5.93
CA SER A 28 -10.37 3.21 6.24
C SER A 28 -10.27 4.18 5.06
N LEU A 29 -9.80 3.70 3.89
CA LEU A 29 -9.48 4.52 2.74
C LEU A 29 -10.13 3.97 1.47
N ASP A 30 -10.62 4.87 0.62
CA ASP A 30 -11.16 4.54 -0.70
C ASP A 30 -10.39 5.28 -1.78
N ASN A 31 -10.32 4.69 -2.98
CA ASN A 31 -9.70 5.30 -4.16
C ASN A 31 -8.21 5.65 -3.97
N VAL A 32 -7.43 4.70 -3.43
CA VAL A 32 -6.05 4.91 -3.00
C VAL A 32 -5.04 4.59 -4.11
N LEU A 33 -3.97 5.39 -4.21
CA LEU A 33 -2.75 5.04 -4.94
C LEU A 33 -1.77 4.40 -3.93
N LEU A 34 -1.56 3.10 -4.01
CA LEU A 34 -0.75 2.38 -3.03
C LEU A 34 0.71 2.32 -3.49
N ILE A 35 1.60 2.98 -2.77
CA ILE A 35 3.05 2.83 -2.97
C ILE A 35 3.54 1.81 -1.95
N MET A 36 3.92 0.62 -2.41
CA MET A 36 4.38 -0.45 -1.54
C MET A 36 5.73 -0.97 -2.01
N GLY A 37 6.63 -1.27 -1.08
CA GLY A 37 7.95 -1.68 -1.49
C GLY A 37 8.93 -1.90 -0.35
N GLY A 38 10.01 -2.62 -0.67
CA GLY A 38 11.02 -2.98 0.31
C GLY A 38 11.72 -4.29 -0.02
N ARG A 39 12.47 -4.81 0.95
CA ARG A 39 13.11 -6.13 0.82
C ARG A 39 12.03 -7.19 0.98
N ASN A 40 11.71 -7.91 -0.10
CA ASN A 40 10.75 -9.01 -0.04
C ASN A 40 11.28 -10.07 0.95
N LYS A 41 10.61 -10.20 2.11
CA LYS A 41 10.91 -11.22 3.13
C LYS A 41 10.20 -12.56 2.87
N GLY A 42 9.68 -12.77 1.65
CA GLY A 42 8.82 -13.92 1.35
C GLY A 42 7.41 -13.76 1.92
N LEU A 43 6.94 -12.50 2.03
CA LEU A 43 5.60 -12.21 2.53
C LEU A 43 4.57 -12.50 1.43
N ASP A 44 3.52 -13.21 1.80
CA ASP A 44 2.40 -13.45 0.91
C ASP A 44 1.54 -12.17 0.79
N LEU A 45 1.52 -11.60 -0.41
CA LEU A 45 0.77 -10.38 -0.72
C LEU A 45 -0.67 -10.69 -1.15
N THR A 46 -1.05 -11.97 -1.32
CA THR A 46 -2.41 -12.35 -1.71
C THR A 46 -3.46 -11.89 -0.69
N VAL A 47 -3.07 -11.68 0.57
CA VAL A 47 -3.96 -11.14 1.62
C VAL A 47 -4.42 -9.70 1.36
N ILE A 48 -3.75 -8.97 0.45
CA ILE A 48 -4.15 -7.61 0.02
C ILE A 48 -5.17 -7.71 -1.14
N ALA A 49 -5.28 -8.86 -1.82
CA ALA A 49 -6.16 -9.04 -2.98
C ALA A 49 -7.62 -8.62 -2.74
N PRO A 50 -8.24 -8.92 -1.57
CA PRO A 50 -9.61 -8.48 -1.29
C PRO A 50 -9.78 -6.95 -1.25
N MET A 51 -8.71 -6.20 -0.97
CA MET A 51 -8.72 -4.74 -0.87
C MET A 51 -8.40 -4.04 -2.20
N LEU A 52 -8.08 -4.79 -3.27
CA LEU A 52 -7.72 -4.20 -4.56
C LEU A 52 -8.87 -3.41 -5.19
N ASN A 53 -10.12 -3.66 -4.82
CA ASN A 53 -11.26 -2.85 -5.26
C ASN A 53 -11.21 -1.39 -4.75
N ARG A 54 -10.47 -1.12 -3.67
CA ARG A 54 -10.26 0.22 -3.09
C ARG A 54 -8.99 0.89 -3.61
N VAL A 55 -8.13 0.13 -4.28
CA VAL A 55 -6.84 0.59 -4.78
C VAL A 55 -6.98 0.87 -6.28
N LYS A 56 -6.71 2.11 -6.68
CA LYS A 56 -6.70 2.49 -8.10
C LYS A 56 -5.49 1.90 -8.83
N GLU A 57 -4.34 1.95 -8.18
CA GLU A 57 -3.08 1.47 -8.75
C GLU A 57 -2.07 1.19 -7.64
N VAL A 58 -1.18 0.24 -7.90
CA VAL A 58 -0.09 -0.15 -7.01
C VAL A 58 1.24 0.21 -7.66
N ILE A 59 2.00 1.10 -7.01
CA ILE A 59 3.36 1.43 -7.40
C ILE A 59 4.30 0.60 -6.51
N ALA A 60 4.89 -0.43 -7.10
CA ALA A 60 5.81 -1.30 -6.40
C ALA A 60 7.26 -0.78 -6.48
N ILE A 61 7.94 -0.61 -5.35
CA ILE A 61 9.34 -0.14 -5.28
C ILE A 61 10.24 -1.14 -4.51
N GLY A 62 11.55 -1.17 -4.80
CA GLY A 62 12.53 -2.00 -4.06
C GLY A 62 13.28 -3.04 -4.89
N ARG A 63 14.26 -3.72 -4.27
CA ARG A 63 15.12 -4.72 -4.93
C ARG A 63 14.46 -6.10 -4.92
N HIS A 64 14.35 -6.72 -6.11
CA HIS A 64 13.65 -7.98 -6.44
C HIS A 64 12.13 -7.87 -6.66
N LEU A 65 11.71 -6.98 -7.56
CA LEU A 65 10.51 -7.19 -8.35
C LEU A 65 10.82 -8.31 -9.36
N LYS A 66 10.49 -9.57 -9.04
CA LYS A 66 10.45 -10.59 -10.09
C LYS A 66 9.28 -10.22 -11.01
N LYS A 67 9.63 -10.02 -12.30
CA LYS A 67 8.68 -9.88 -13.41
C LYS A 67 7.70 -11.03 -13.43
#